data_AF-A0A150TEG0-F1
#
_entry.id   AF-A0A150TEG0-F1
#
_cell.length_a   1.000
_cell.length_b   1.000
_cell.length_c   1.000
_cell.angle_alpha   90.00
_cell.angle_beta   90.00
_cell.angle_gamma   90.00
#
_symmetry.space_group_name_H-M   'P 1'
#
loop_
_entity.id
_entity.type
_entity.pdbx_description
1 polymer ?
#
loop_
_entity_poly.entity_id
_entity_poly.type
_entity_poly.pdbx_seq_one_letter_code
_entity_poly.pdbx_strand_id
1 'polypeptide(L)'
;GSAEAELVGLYAAGLRTLLLDASGGFTIEDRCTGAVIAAGEYAAAGDRVTLRSRGAAPIVLGRDRERLLHPDWAEFAPLAPEPSRRAEPESELIDDAGAVAGEE
;
A
#
# COMPACT_ATOMS: atom_id res chain seq x y z
N GLY A 1 10.91 -16.80 -14.40
CA GLY A 1 10.58 -15.36 -14.31
C GLY A 1 10.14 -15.11 -12.89
N SER A 2 10.77 -14.17 -12.21
CA SER A 2 10.34 -13.73 -10.88
C SER A 2 9.01 -13.00 -11.07
N ALA A 3 7.90 -13.66 -10.77
CA ALA A 3 6.62 -12.97 -10.71
C ALA A 3 6.69 -12.05 -9.50
N GLU A 4 6.84 -10.75 -9.73
CA GLU A 4 6.68 -9.76 -8.68
C GLU A 4 5.24 -9.88 -8.19
N ALA A 5 5.05 -10.28 -6.93
CA ALA A 5 3.73 -10.46 -6.36
C ALA A 5 3.04 -9.10 -6.29
N GLU A 6 1.91 -8.95 -6.98
CA GLU A 6 1.16 -7.69 -7.03
C GLU A 6 0.61 -7.36 -5.64
N LEU A 7 0.84 -6.13 -5.16
CA LEU A 7 0.31 -5.66 -3.88
C LEU A 7 -1.19 -5.35 -4.02
N VAL A 8 -2.03 -6.04 -3.25
CA VAL A 8 -3.51 -5.89 -3.30
C VAL A 8 -4.08 -5.20 -2.06
N GLY A 9 -3.30 -5.09 -0.99
CA GLY A 9 -3.71 -4.39 0.22
C GLY A 9 -2.51 -3.84 0.98
N LEU A 10 -2.63 -2.59 1.41
CA LEU A 10 -1.65 -1.92 2.25
C LEU A 10 -2.37 -1.22 3.40
N TYR A 11 -2.03 -1.58 4.62
CA TYR A 11 -2.70 -1.08 5.81
C TYR A 11 -1.71 -0.63 6.88
N ALA A 12 -2.09 0.36 7.68
CA ALA A 12 -1.30 0.82 8.82
C ALA A 12 -2.09 0.71 10.13
N ALA A 13 -1.42 0.25 11.18
CA ALA A 13 -1.91 0.23 12.56
C ALA A 13 -0.78 0.65 13.52
N GLY A 14 -0.79 1.92 13.93
CA GLY A 14 0.27 2.48 14.79
C GLY A 14 1.64 2.41 14.11
N LEU A 15 2.58 1.66 14.71
CA LEU A 15 3.93 1.44 14.19
C LEU A 15 4.04 0.23 13.25
N ARG A 16 2.92 -0.39 12.88
CA ARG A 16 2.90 -1.58 12.02
C ARG A 16 2.31 -1.26 10.67
N THR A 17 2.91 -1.85 9.63
CA THR A 17 2.37 -1.91 8.28
C THR A 17 2.01 -3.35 7.96
N LEU A 18 0.82 -3.58 7.40
CA LEU A 18 0.39 -4.88 6.88
C LEU A 18 0.27 -4.78 5.35
N LEU A 19 1.00 -5.66 4.67
CA LEU A 19 0.97 -5.83 3.22
C LEU A 19 0.28 -7.15 2.89
N LEU A 20 -0.65 -7.13 1.94
CA LEU A 20 -1.28 -8.31 1.36
C LEU A 20 -0.99 -8.34 -0.13
N ASP A 21 -0.52 -9.47 -0.63
CA ASP A 21 -0.25 -9.66 -2.05
C ASP A 21 -1.31 -10.53 -2.75
N ALA A 22 -1.36 -10.45 -4.09
CA ALA A 22 -2.30 -11.17 -4.93
C ALA A 22 -2.09 -12.69 -4.92
N SER A 23 -0.91 -13.16 -4.49
CA SER A 23 -0.58 -14.59 -4.40
C SER A 23 -1.10 -15.24 -3.12
N GLY A 24 -1.67 -14.46 -2.21
CA GLY A 24 -2.16 -14.94 -0.91
C GLY A 24 -1.12 -14.82 0.20
N GLY A 25 -0.02 -14.09 -0.01
CA GLY A 25 0.98 -13.82 1.00
C GLY A 25 0.71 -12.53 1.79
N PHE A 26 1.23 -12.48 3.01
CA PHE A 26 1.22 -11.26 3.82
C PHE A 26 2.59 -10.99 4.45
N THR A 27 2.84 -9.72 4.72
CA THR A 27 3.98 -9.24 5.50
C THR A 27 3.50 -8.19 6.50
N ILE A 28 3.91 -8.34 7.77
CA ILE A 28 3.78 -7.30 8.79
C ILE A 28 5.17 -6.74 9.05
N GLU A 29 5.31 -5.43 8.93
CA GLU A 29 6.57 -4.71 9.08
C GLU A 29 6.47 -3.67 10.20
N ASP A 30 7.59 -3.44 10.87
CA ASP A 30 7.76 -2.27 11.71
C ASP A 30 7.99 -1.05 10.81
N ARG A 31 7.11 -0.05 10.92
CA ARG A 31 7.12 1.13 10.06
C ARG A 31 8.32 2.04 10.29
N CYS A 32 8.93 2.02 11.47
CA CYS A 32 10.08 2.87 11.79
C CYS A 32 11.39 2.30 11.24
N THR A 33 11.51 0.98 11.21
CA THR A 33 12.76 0.28 10.89
C THR A 33 12.72 -0.47 9.57
N GLY A 34 11.52 -0.73 9.03
CA GLY A 34 11.32 -1.61 7.88
C GLY A 34 11.54 -3.09 8.20
N ALA A 35 11.68 -3.46 9.49
CA ALA A 35 11.94 -4.84 9.86
C ALA A 35 10.68 -5.70 9.71
N VAL A 36 10.81 -6.86 9.07
CA VAL A 36 9.73 -7.85 8.98
C VAL A 36 9.48 -8.45 10.37
N ILE A 37 8.30 -8.19 10.91
CA ILE A 37 7.83 -8.73 12.21
C ILE A 37 7.24 -10.13 12.01
N ALA A 38 6.44 -10.30 10.95
CA ALA A 38 5.82 -11.57 10.61
C ALA A 38 5.56 -11.64 9.10
N ALA A 39 5.61 -12.84 8.54
CA ALA A 39 5.23 -13.10 7.16
C ALA A 39 4.62 -14.50 7.04
N GLY A 40 3.84 -14.71 5.99
CA GLY A 40 3.22 -16.01 5.73
C GLY A 40 2.07 -15.89 4.74
N GLU A 41 1.06 -16.74 4.93
CA GLU A 41 -0.10 -16.81 4.05
C GLU A 41 -1.32 -16.17 4.71
N TYR A 42 -2.15 -15.49 3.92
CA TYR A 42 -3.46 -15.03 4.37
C TYR A 42 -4.59 -15.70 3.62
N ALA A 43 -5.74 -15.77 4.28
CA ALA A 43 -7.01 -16.15 3.66
C ALA A 43 -8.08 -15.14 4.05
N ALA A 44 -8.78 -14.60 3.06
CA ALA A 44 -9.94 -13.74 3.27
C ALA A 44 -11.23 -14.56 3.03
N ALA A 45 -12.13 -14.58 4.01
CA ALA A 45 -13.42 -15.26 3.93
C ALA A 45 -14.50 -14.42 4.61
N GLY A 46 -15.44 -13.91 3.82
CA GLY A 46 -16.52 -13.05 4.33
C GLY A 46 -15.99 -11.78 5.00
N ASP A 47 -16.40 -11.56 6.24
CA ASP A 47 -15.99 -10.46 7.12
C ASP A 47 -14.66 -10.71 7.85
N ARG A 48 -13.84 -11.68 7.41
CA ARG A 48 -12.61 -12.06 8.13
C ARG A 48 -11.42 -12.21 7.22
N VAL A 49 -10.26 -11.83 7.75
CA VAL A 49 -8.93 -12.10 7.19
C VAL A 49 -8.13 -12.86 8.24
N THR A 50 -7.61 -14.03 7.87
CA THR A 50 -6.76 -14.84 8.76
C THR A 50 -5.34 -14.83 8.23
N LEU A 51 -4.37 -14.47 9.07
CA LEU A 51 -2.93 -14.48 8.77
C LEU A 51 -2.28 -15.69 9.45
N ARG A 52 -1.50 -16.46 8.70
CA ARG A 52 -0.83 -17.68 9.16
C ARG A 52 0.67 -17.59 8.93
N SER A 53 1.42 -17.45 10.01
CA SER A 53 2.88 -17.60 9.99
C SER A 53 3.29 -18.98 10.49
N ARG A 54 4.37 -19.51 9.93
CA ARG A 54 4.93 -20.80 10.36
C ARG A 54 5.39 -20.71 11.83
N GLY A 55 4.85 -21.58 12.68
CA GLY A 55 5.24 -21.67 14.09
C GLY A 55 4.64 -20.61 15.01
N ALA A 56 3.67 -19.81 14.54
CA ALA A 56 2.93 -18.84 15.33
C ALA A 56 1.43 -19.16 15.36
N ALA A 57 0.73 -18.66 16.37
CA ALA A 57 -0.73 -18.70 16.38
C ALA A 57 -1.29 -17.81 15.24
N PRO A 58 -2.39 -18.23 14.60
CA PRO A 58 -3.00 -17.43 13.54
C PRO A 58 -3.55 -16.11 14.09
N ILE A 59 -3.39 -15.04 13.32
CA ILE A 59 -3.97 -13.73 13.62
C ILE A 59 -5.28 -13.63 12.86
N VAL A 60 -6.39 -13.35 13.54
CA VAL A 60 -7.71 -13.19 12.91
C VAL A 60 -8.13 -11.73 12.99
N LEU A 61 -8.33 -11.13 11.82
CA LEU A 61 -8.78 -9.75 11.66
C LEU A 61 -10.23 -9.77 11.18
N GLY A 62 -11.11 -9.03 11.87
CA GLY A 62 -12.42 -8.68 11.33
C GLY A 62 -12.26 -7.67 10.19
N ARG A 63 -13.17 -7.67 9.23
CA ARG A 63 -13.20 -6.75 8.11
C ARG A 63 -14.45 -5.90 8.20
N ASP A 64 -14.28 -4.61 8.49
CA ASP A 64 -15.35 -3.62 8.37
C ASP A 64 -15.05 -2.71 7.19
N ARG A 65 -15.83 -2.86 6.10
CA ARG A 65 -15.59 -2.18 4.82
C ARG A 65 -14.16 -2.41 4.30
N GLU A 66 -13.33 -1.40 4.42
CA GLU A 66 -11.93 -1.33 4.00
C GLU A 66 -10.96 -1.39 5.19
N ARG A 67 -11.45 -1.53 6.42
CA ARG A 67 -10.64 -1.59 7.64
C ARG A 67 -10.49 -3.02 8.13
N LEU A 68 -9.33 -3.31 8.72
CA LEU A 68 -9.07 -4.60 9.36
C LEU A 68 -8.95 -4.41 10.89
N LEU A 69 -9.76 -5.15 11.62
CA LEU A 69 -9.98 -5.02 13.06
C LEU A 69 -9.33 -6.20 13.77
N HIS A 70 -8.33 -5.93 14.60
CA HIS A 70 -7.81 -6.94 15.53
C HIS A 70 -8.43 -6.71 16.92
N PRO A 71 -8.79 -7.76 17.68
CA PRO A 71 -9.36 -7.59 19.01
C PRO A 71 -8.41 -6.87 19.99
N ASP A 72 -7.10 -7.14 19.88
CA ASP A 72 -6.09 -6.62 20.82
C ASP A 72 -5.16 -5.55 20.21
N TRP A 73 -5.25 -5.27 18.91
CA TRP A 73 -4.37 -4.31 18.25
C TRP A 73 -5.13 -3.08 17.81
N ALA A 74 -4.38 -2.02 17.50
CA ALA A 74 -4.94 -0.89 16.78
C ALA A 74 -5.53 -1.35 15.44
N GLU A 75 -6.59 -0.67 15.03
CA GLU A 75 -7.22 -0.87 13.74
C GLU A 75 -6.25 -0.60 12.59
N PHE A 76 -6.24 -1.53 11.62
CA PHE A 76 -5.53 -1.38 10.37
C PHE A 76 -6.42 -0.60 9.38
N ALA A 77 -6.03 0.65 9.11
CA ALA A 77 -6.67 1.48 8.09
C ALA A 77 -5.90 1.38 6.76
N PRO A 78 -6.58 1.45 5.61
CA PRO A 78 -5.90 1.51 4.32
C PRO A 78 -4.90 2.67 4.29
N LEU A 79 -3.66 2.38 3.90
CA LEU A 79 -2.78 3.41 3.39
C LEU A 79 -3.23 3.63 1.95
N ALA A 80 -3.82 4.80 1.67
CA ALA A 80 -4.02 5.20 0.29
C ALA A 80 -2.65 5.10 -0.41
N PRO A 81 -2.54 4.41 -1.56
CA PRO A 81 -1.35 4.54 -2.37
C PRO A 81 -1.16 6.03 -2.60
N GLU A 82 0.04 6.57 -2.34
CA GLU A 82 0.33 7.95 -2.69
C GLU A 82 -0.14 8.12 -4.13
N PRO A 83 -0.97 9.15 -4.44
CA PRO A 83 -1.36 9.36 -5.82
C PRO A 83 -0.05 9.49 -6.57
N SER A 84 0.26 8.51 -7.42
CA SER A 84 1.43 8.57 -8.29
C SER A 84 1.41 9.97 -8.84
N ARG A 85 2.38 10.81 -8.46
CA ARG A 85 2.55 12.11 -9.09
C ARG A 85 2.66 11.75 -10.56
N ARG A 86 1.56 11.97 -11.29
CA ARG A 86 1.53 11.89 -12.74
C ARG A 86 2.75 12.68 -13.14
N ALA A 87 3.73 11.99 -13.71
CA ALA A 87 4.92 12.61 -14.25
C ALA A 87 4.45 13.88 -14.94
N GLU A 88 4.90 15.03 -14.42
CA GLU A 88 4.65 16.31 -15.07
C GLU A 88 5.11 16.09 -16.52
N PRO A 89 4.25 16.29 -17.53
CA PRO A 89 4.76 16.30 -18.88
C PRO A 89 5.75 17.46 -18.91
N GLU A 90 7.03 17.15 -19.10
CA GLU A 90 8.04 18.11 -19.52
C GLU A 90 7.47 18.82 -20.76
N SER A 91 6.85 19.98 -20.55
CA SER A 91 6.38 20.83 -21.65
C SER A 91 7.58 21.65 -22.09
N GLU A 92 8.53 20.97 -22.72
CA GLU A 92 9.42 21.61 -23.66
C GLU A 92 8.63 21.75 -24.97
N LEU A 93 7.97 22.89 -25.18
CA LEU A 93 7.61 23.32 -26.52
C LEU A 93 7.58 24.85 -26.62
N ILE A 94 8.64 25.33 -27.25
CA ILE A 94 8.91 26.61 -27.89
C ILE A 94 7.65 27.16 -28.59
N ASP A 95 7.33 28.44 -28.37
CA ASP A 95 6.53 29.23 -29.31
C ASP A 95 7.31 30.48 -29.70
N ASP A 96 7.79 30.45 -30.95
CA ASP A 96 8.29 31.57 -31.72
C ASP A 96 7.09 32.42 -32.16
N ALA A 97 7.02 33.66 -31.70
CA ALA A 97 6.08 34.64 -32.25
C ALA A 97 6.74 36.02 -32.27
N GLY A 98 7.43 36.32 -33.38
CA GLY A 98 7.79 37.67 -33.74
C GLY A 98 6.56 38.52 -34.08
N ALA A 99 6.54 39.78 -33.64
CA ALA A 99 5.96 40.89 -34.39
C ALA A 99 6.40 42.24 -33.80
N VAL A 100 6.95 43.04 -34.70
CA VAL A 100 7.25 44.47 -34.71
C VAL A 100 6.29 45.41 -33.95
N ALA A 101 6.85 46.48 -33.37
CA ALA A 101 6.27 47.83 -33.44
C ALA A 101 7.37 48.88 -33.25
N GLY A 102 7.48 49.81 -34.22
CA GLY A 102 8.10 51.12 -34.01
C GLY A 102 7.34 51.89 -32.94
N GLU A 103 7.96 52.86 -32.29
CA GLU A 103 7.79 54.33 -32.46
C GLU A 103 8.30 54.83 -31.09
N GLU A 104 9.22 55.76 -30.90
CA GLU A 104 9.44 57.11 -31.46
C GLU A 104 10.82 57.64 -31.03
#